data_AF-A0A372QGK1-F1
#
_entry.id   AF-A0A372QGK1-F1
#
_cell.length_a   1.000
_cell.length_b   1.000
_cell.length_c   1.000
_cell.angle_alpha   90.00
_cell.angle_beta   90.00
_cell.angle_gamma   90.00
#
_symmetry.space_group_name_H-M   'P 1'
#
loop_
_entity.id
_entity.type
_entity.pdbx_description
1 polymer ?
#
loop_
_entity_poly.entity_id
_entity_poly.type
_entity_poly.pdbx_seq_one_letter_code
_entity_poly.pdbx_strand_id
1 'polypeptide(L)'
;MSTEVTVLERATLIQPEEAVEVKKEQTTSSVKSFLAGGFGGVTCVLVGQPFDLIKVRLQTAPEGAYTGMVDATKQIIAKDGFRGLYRGMGPPLAGITPIFAISFWSYNLGKKIVLWANPNRSSPDLSITELMVAGGISAGPTTLIMSPVERVKVLLQIQGQGGENKYKGPIDVVRQLYKEGGLRSIYRGVGATLARDGPGSAAYFGAYELTKRLLTPANATPDSLNPAAVLFAGGMAGVAMWSIAIPPDVIKSRLQTAPPGTYKNAFDCLRKTIAQDGTKALFKGIGPALFRAFPANAATFLGYEASLKIMNLLW
;
A
#
# COMPACT_ATOMS: atom_id res chain seq x y z
N MET A 1 54.02 35.44 -0.53
CA MET A 1 53.11 35.30 0.64
C MET A 1 52.04 36.41 0.62
N SER A 2 51.38 36.61 -0.53
CA SER A 2 50.41 37.70 -0.72
C SER A 2 49.28 37.36 -1.71
N THR A 3 49.02 36.07 -1.94
CA THR A 3 47.96 35.60 -2.85
C THR A 3 46.98 34.64 -2.17
N GLU A 4 47.30 34.14 -0.97
CA GLU A 4 46.40 33.28 -0.17
C GLU A 4 45.43 34.06 0.74
N VAL A 5 45.63 35.37 0.91
CA VAL A 5 44.74 36.19 1.77
C VAL A 5 43.50 36.67 1.02
N THR A 6 43.51 36.77 -0.31
CA THR A 6 42.39 37.32 -1.10
C THR A 6 41.28 36.31 -1.42
N VAL A 7 41.53 35.00 -1.25
CA VAL A 7 40.51 33.96 -1.48
C VAL A 7 39.64 33.74 -0.23
N LEU A 8 40.16 34.02 0.96
CA LEU A 8 39.44 33.88 2.23
C LEU A 8 38.51 35.06 2.53
N GLU A 9 38.73 36.24 1.94
CA GLU A 9 37.85 37.42 2.13
C GLU A 9 36.64 37.46 1.19
N ARG A 10 36.62 36.66 0.11
CA ARG A 10 35.44 36.55 -0.78
C ARG A 10 34.43 35.47 -0.34
N ALA A 11 34.79 34.61 0.61
CA ALA A 11 33.89 33.59 1.13
C ALA A 11 32.91 34.11 2.21
N THR A 12 33.08 35.36 2.65
CA THR A 12 32.32 35.95 3.79
C THR A 12 31.17 36.86 3.40
N LEU A 13 30.74 36.87 2.13
CA LEU A 13 29.63 37.72 1.66
C LEU A 13 28.62 36.95 0.78
N ILE A 14 28.26 35.72 1.15
CA ILE A 14 26.95 35.19 0.76
C ILE A 14 25.93 36.00 1.57
N GLN A 15 25.34 37.00 0.91
CA GLN A 15 24.36 37.88 1.52
C GLN A 15 23.19 37.04 2.07
N PRO A 16 22.66 37.38 3.26
CA PRO A 16 21.54 36.65 3.85
C PRO A 16 20.27 36.64 2.96
N GLU A 17 20.17 37.50 1.95
CA GLU A 17 19.07 37.51 0.98
C GLU A 17 19.05 36.26 0.06
N GLU A 18 20.18 35.78 -0.46
CA GLU A 18 20.22 34.55 -1.28
C GLU A 18 19.93 33.29 -0.45
N ALA A 19 20.41 33.25 0.80
CA ALA A 19 20.09 32.15 1.72
C ALA A 19 18.62 32.15 2.16
N VAL A 20 17.94 33.31 2.09
CA VAL A 20 16.51 33.46 2.34
C VAL A 20 15.69 33.14 1.08
N GLU A 21 16.19 33.41 -0.12
CA GLU A 21 15.55 32.99 -1.38
C GLU A 21 15.63 31.48 -1.60
N VAL A 22 16.77 30.84 -1.32
CA VAL A 22 16.91 29.37 -1.39
C VAL A 22 16.03 28.67 -0.34
N LYS A 23 15.75 29.31 0.80
CA LYS A 23 14.79 28.81 1.80
C LYS A 23 13.32 29.07 1.44
N LYS A 24 13.04 30.02 0.56
CA LYS A 24 11.67 30.33 0.09
C LYS A 24 11.18 29.32 -0.94
N GLU A 25 12.07 28.62 -1.64
CA GLU A 25 11.70 27.67 -2.71
C GLU A 25 11.21 26.30 -2.20
N GLN A 26 11.33 26.01 -0.89
CA GLN A 26 10.97 24.72 -0.31
C GLN A 26 9.83 24.73 0.72
N THR A 27 9.10 25.84 0.86
CA THR A 27 7.82 25.85 1.58
C THR A 27 6.66 25.62 0.61
N THR A 28 6.62 24.43 0.01
CA THR A 28 5.38 23.97 -0.63
C THR A 28 4.26 24.06 0.40
N SER A 29 3.26 24.90 0.15
CA SER A 29 2.12 25.08 1.06
C SER A 29 1.59 23.70 1.48
N SER A 30 1.37 23.49 2.78
CA SER A 30 0.88 22.21 3.32
C SER A 30 -0.39 21.73 2.59
N VAL A 31 -1.19 22.67 2.08
CA VAL A 31 -2.38 22.39 1.24
C VAL A 31 -1.98 21.78 -0.11
N LYS A 32 -0.98 22.33 -0.80
CA LYS A 32 -0.48 21.78 -2.08
C LYS A 32 0.10 20.38 -1.88
N SER A 33 0.90 20.18 -0.82
CA SER A 33 1.45 18.85 -0.48
C SER A 33 0.35 17.82 -0.18
N PHE A 34 -0.70 18.23 0.53
CA PHE A 34 -1.86 17.38 0.82
C PHE A 34 -2.64 17.00 -0.44
N LEU A 35 -2.96 17.98 -1.30
CA LEU A 35 -3.68 17.75 -2.56
C LEU A 35 -2.86 16.88 -3.50
N ALA A 36 -1.56 17.13 -3.61
CA ALA A 36 -0.68 16.33 -4.44
C ALA A 36 -0.56 14.89 -3.93
N GLY A 37 -0.51 14.70 -2.61
CA GLY A 37 -0.61 13.37 -1.99
C GLY A 37 -1.92 12.66 -2.36
N GLY A 38 -3.04 13.39 -2.36
CA GLY A 38 -4.33 12.89 -2.84
C GLY A 38 -4.30 12.44 -4.31
N PHE A 39 -3.75 13.26 -5.20
CA PHE A 39 -3.60 12.90 -6.62
C PHE A 39 -2.69 11.70 -6.84
N GLY A 40 -1.56 11.63 -6.13
CA GLY A 40 -0.70 10.45 -6.14
C GLY A 40 -1.43 9.19 -5.66
N GLY A 41 -2.27 9.31 -4.65
CA GLY A 41 -3.17 8.23 -4.24
C GLY A 41 -4.11 7.80 -5.37
N VAL A 42 -4.80 8.74 -6.00
CA VAL A 42 -5.76 8.44 -7.08
C VAL A 42 -5.09 7.72 -8.24
N THR A 43 -3.93 8.21 -8.71
CA THR A 43 -3.17 7.56 -9.79
C THR A 43 -2.68 6.16 -9.40
N CYS A 44 -2.25 5.97 -8.15
CA CYS A 44 -1.90 4.66 -7.59
C CYS A 44 -3.06 3.66 -7.73
N VAL A 45 -4.27 4.07 -7.35
CA VAL A 45 -5.46 3.21 -7.42
C VAL A 45 -5.83 2.96 -8.88
N LEU A 46 -5.80 3.97 -9.75
CA LEU A 46 -6.14 3.80 -11.16
C LEU A 46 -5.22 2.80 -11.87
N VAL A 47 -3.91 2.89 -11.64
CA VAL A 47 -2.93 1.99 -12.27
C VAL A 47 -2.91 0.62 -11.58
N GLY A 48 -3.12 0.59 -10.27
CA GLY A 48 -3.04 -0.62 -9.47
C GLY A 48 -4.31 -1.49 -9.48
N GLN A 49 -5.49 -0.91 -9.70
CA GLN A 49 -6.77 -1.60 -9.59
C GLN A 49 -6.92 -2.82 -10.50
N PRO A 50 -6.49 -2.80 -11.78
CA PRO A 50 -6.56 -3.98 -12.64
C PRO A 50 -5.83 -5.18 -12.03
N PHE A 51 -4.64 -4.96 -11.46
CA PHE A 51 -3.86 -6.01 -10.81
C PHE A 51 -4.52 -6.51 -9.53
N ASP A 52 -5.10 -5.61 -8.73
CA ASP A 52 -5.84 -5.99 -7.52
C ASP A 52 -7.05 -6.87 -7.86
N LEU A 53 -7.79 -6.51 -8.91
CA LEU A 53 -8.94 -7.28 -9.36
C LEU A 53 -8.50 -8.68 -9.80
N ILE A 54 -7.49 -8.77 -10.67
CA ILE A 54 -6.99 -10.05 -11.18
C ILE A 54 -6.49 -10.91 -10.01
N LYS A 55 -5.74 -10.32 -9.07
CA LYS A 55 -5.27 -11.00 -7.86
C LYS A 55 -6.44 -11.62 -7.09
N VAL A 56 -7.42 -10.80 -6.70
CA VAL A 56 -8.55 -11.26 -5.89
C VAL A 56 -9.31 -12.35 -6.63
N ARG A 57 -9.57 -12.17 -7.93
CA ARG A 57 -10.25 -13.18 -8.74
C ARG A 57 -9.50 -14.50 -8.80
N LEU A 58 -8.17 -14.48 -8.98
CA LEU A 58 -7.36 -15.70 -8.96
C LEU A 58 -7.37 -16.40 -7.58
N GLN A 59 -7.48 -15.64 -6.49
CA GLN A 59 -7.49 -16.19 -5.13
C GLN A 59 -8.83 -16.84 -4.77
N THR A 60 -9.94 -16.30 -5.28
CA THR A 60 -11.30 -16.67 -4.87
C THR A 60 -12.03 -17.55 -5.89
N ALA A 61 -11.54 -17.63 -7.13
CA ALA A 61 -12.14 -18.50 -8.13
C ALA A 61 -12.00 -19.98 -7.76
N PRO A 62 -12.97 -20.82 -8.17
CA PRO A 62 -12.82 -22.27 -8.15
C PRO A 62 -11.55 -22.72 -8.88
N GLU A 63 -11.02 -23.87 -8.49
CA GLU A 63 -9.89 -24.47 -9.18
C GLU A 63 -10.21 -24.73 -10.67
N GLY A 64 -9.25 -24.45 -11.55
CA GLY A 64 -9.43 -24.58 -13.00
C GLY A 64 -10.13 -23.41 -13.71
N ALA A 65 -10.74 -22.47 -12.98
CA ALA A 65 -11.44 -21.33 -13.60
C ALA A 65 -10.50 -20.37 -14.37
N TYR A 66 -9.26 -20.24 -13.91
CA TYR A 66 -8.22 -19.47 -14.58
C TYR A 66 -6.89 -20.23 -14.58
N THR A 67 -6.20 -20.20 -15.71
CA THR A 67 -4.84 -20.72 -15.85
C THR A 67 -3.79 -19.75 -15.31
N GLY A 68 -4.10 -18.45 -15.27
CA GLY A 68 -3.19 -17.43 -14.75
C GLY A 68 -3.68 -16.00 -14.97
N MET A 69 -2.79 -15.02 -14.75
CA MET A 69 -3.09 -13.58 -14.86
C MET A 69 -3.62 -13.20 -16.26
N VAL A 70 -2.94 -13.64 -17.31
CA VAL A 70 -3.27 -13.26 -18.70
C VAL A 70 -4.64 -13.80 -19.09
N ASP A 71 -4.90 -15.06 -18.75
CA ASP A 71 -6.19 -15.71 -18.99
C ASP A 71 -7.33 -15.02 -18.21
N ALA A 72 -7.14 -14.76 -16.92
CA ALA A 72 -8.09 -13.99 -16.12
C ALA A 72 -8.38 -12.61 -16.75
N THR A 73 -7.34 -11.92 -17.23
CA THR A 73 -7.49 -10.61 -17.89
C THR A 73 -8.31 -10.72 -19.17
N LYS A 74 -8.00 -11.70 -20.04
CA LYS A 74 -8.73 -11.95 -21.29
C LYS A 74 -10.19 -12.26 -21.02
N GLN A 75 -10.48 -13.13 -20.05
CA GLN A 75 -11.85 -13.49 -19.68
C GLN A 75 -12.62 -12.28 -19.10
N ILE A 76 -11.99 -11.45 -18.27
CA ILE A 76 -12.61 -10.22 -17.76
C ILE A 76 -12.97 -9.28 -18.90
N ILE A 77 -12.03 -9.01 -19.81
CA ILE A 77 -12.26 -8.08 -20.93
C ILE A 77 -13.33 -8.65 -21.88
N ALA A 78 -13.31 -9.95 -22.16
CA ALA A 78 -14.31 -10.59 -23.02
C ALA A 78 -15.72 -10.51 -22.42
N LYS A 79 -15.86 -10.65 -21.10
CA LYS A 79 -17.17 -10.69 -20.43
C LYS A 79 -17.71 -9.32 -20.01
N ASP A 80 -16.86 -8.49 -19.41
CA ASP A 80 -17.23 -7.23 -18.75
C ASP A 80 -16.66 -5.99 -19.49
N GLY A 81 -15.89 -6.18 -20.56
CA GLY A 81 -15.14 -5.12 -21.24
C GLY A 81 -13.99 -4.56 -20.40
N PHE A 82 -13.31 -3.53 -20.92
CA PHE A 82 -12.21 -2.86 -20.20
C PHE A 82 -12.65 -2.21 -18.88
N ARG A 83 -13.90 -1.73 -18.81
CA ARG A 83 -14.49 -1.20 -17.56
C ARG A 83 -14.57 -2.26 -16.46
N GLY A 84 -14.66 -3.54 -16.84
CA GLY A 84 -14.62 -4.67 -15.91
C GLY A 84 -13.37 -4.70 -15.01
N LEU A 85 -12.22 -4.24 -15.52
CA LEU A 85 -10.95 -4.19 -14.79
C LEU A 85 -10.97 -3.23 -13.59
N TYR A 86 -11.92 -2.29 -13.58
CA TYR A 86 -12.06 -1.25 -12.55
C TYR A 86 -13.18 -1.54 -11.55
N ARG A 87 -13.77 -2.74 -11.60
CA ARG A 87 -14.82 -3.15 -10.67
C ARG A 87 -14.29 -3.14 -9.22
N GLY A 88 -15.04 -2.52 -8.32
CA GLY A 88 -14.67 -2.39 -6.91
C GLY A 88 -13.66 -1.27 -6.61
N MET A 89 -13.37 -0.36 -7.54
CA MET A 89 -12.45 0.76 -7.33
C MET A 89 -13.01 1.89 -6.45
N GLY A 90 -14.34 2.01 -6.34
CA GLY A 90 -14.98 3.08 -5.58
C GLY A 90 -14.54 3.16 -4.10
N PRO A 91 -14.61 2.07 -3.32
CA PRO A 91 -14.19 2.07 -1.92
C PRO A 91 -12.75 2.56 -1.67
N PRO A 92 -11.71 2.06 -2.37
CA PRO A 92 -10.34 2.56 -2.14
C PRO A 92 -10.14 4.03 -2.57
N LEU A 93 -10.83 4.51 -3.61
CA LEU A 93 -10.77 5.94 -3.98
C LEU A 93 -11.38 6.85 -2.90
N ALA A 94 -12.54 6.47 -2.37
CA ALA A 94 -13.20 7.24 -1.31
C ALA A 94 -12.40 7.22 0.01
N GLY A 95 -11.70 6.12 0.28
CA GLY A 95 -10.93 5.93 1.51
C GLY A 95 -9.49 6.45 1.46
N ILE A 96 -9.00 6.97 0.33
CA ILE A 96 -7.55 7.12 0.14
C ILE A 96 -6.88 8.06 1.14
N THR A 97 -7.44 9.25 1.29
CA THR A 97 -6.90 10.28 2.18
C THR A 97 -7.03 9.89 3.65
N PRO A 98 -8.20 9.42 4.15
CA PRO A 98 -8.31 8.91 5.52
C PRO A 98 -7.37 7.74 5.81
N ILE A 99 -7.25 6.77 4.88
CA ILE A 99 -6.38 5.60 5.06
C ILE A 99 -4.93 6.03 5.19
N PHE A 100 -4.45 6.92 4.32
CA PHE A 100 -3.07 7.42 4.42
C PHE A 100 -2.84 8.22 5.70
N ALA A 101 -3.75 9.12 6.08
CA ALA A 101 -3.64 9.87 7.32
C ALA A 101 -3.52 8.95 8.55
N ILE A 102 -4.36 7.92 8.62
CA ILE A 102 -4.33 6.93 9.71
C ILE A 102 -3.07 6.07 9.66
N SER A 103 -2.59 5.72 8.47
CA SER A 103 -1.36 4.93 8.29
C SER A 103 -0.15 5.71 8.81
N PHE A 104 -0.01 6.99 8.45
CA PHE A 104 1.05 7.86 8.95
C PHE A 104 0.95 8.09 10.46
N TRP A 105 -0.26 8.32 10.98
CA TRP A 105 -0.48 8.47 12.41
C TRP A 105 -0.10 7.18 13.16
N SER A 106 -0.54 6.02 12.68
CA SER A 106 -0.27 4.71 13.27
C SER A 106 1.21 4.36 13.22
N TYR A 107 1.90 4.74 12.13
CA TYR A 107 3.34 4.56 12.01
C TYR A 107 4.11 5.45 12.99
N ASN A 108 3.72 6.72 13.11
CA ASN A 108 4.31 7.61 14.11
C ASN A 108 4.04 7.15 15.55
N LEU A 109 2.86 6.61 15.81
CA LEU A 109 2.53 5.97 17.09
C LEU A 109 3.42 4.75 17.33
N GLY A 110 3.59 3.88 16.33
CA GLY A 110 4.48 2.71 16.41
C GLY A 110 5.92 3.10 16.75
N LYS A 111 6.46 4.13 16.09
CA LYS A 111 7.79 4.68 16.42
C LYS A 111 7.87 5.16 17.87
N LYS A 112 6.87 5.90 18.36
CA LYS A 112 6.82 6.36 19.75
C LYS A 112 6.77 5.21 20.76
N ILE A 113 6.01 4.15 20.47
CA ILE A 113 5.94 2.95 21.32
C ILE A 113 7.30 2.26 21.39
N VAL A 114 7.98 2.10 20.25
CA VAL A 114 9.32 1.50 20.21
C VAL A 114 10.34 2.33 20.99
N LEU A 115 10.30 3.66 20.84
CA LEU A 115 11.16 4.58 21.61
C LEU A 115 10.90 4.48 23.12
N TRP A 116 9.62 4.43 23.52
CA TRP A 116 9.23 4.27 24.92
C TRP A 116 9.69 2.93 25.50
N ALA A 117 9.63 1.85 24.71
CA ALA A 117 10.06 0.52 25.13
C ALA A 117 11.59 0.37 25.26
N ASN A 118 12.37 1.27 24.68
CA ASN A 118 13.84 1.25 24.75
C ASN A 118 14.40 2.60 25.26
N PRO A 119 14.23 2.92 26.55
CA PRO A 119 14.60 4.22 27.12
C PRO A 119 16.12 4.43 27.22
N ASN A 120 16.93 3.36 27.30
CA ASN A 120 18.39 3.43 27.50
C ASN A 120 19.18 3.44 26.19
N ARG A 121 18.61 4.01 25.12
CA ARG A 121 19.18 3.95 23.77
C ARG A 121 20.34 4.93 23.59
N SER A 122 21.39 4.49 22.88
CA SER A 122 22.62 5.27 22.65
C SER A 122 22.54 6.21 21.44
N SER A 123 21.59 5.99 20.52
CA SER A 123 21.38 6.82 19.33
C SER A 123 19.94 7.37 19.28
N PRO A 124 19.74 8.63 18.85
CA PRO A 124 18.40 9.19 18.66
C PRO A 124 17.65 8.53 17.48
N ASP A 125 18.36 7.95 16.52
CA ASP A 125 17.75 7.35 15.33
C ASP A 125 17.21 5.94 15.60
N LEU A 126 16.19 5.54 14.84
CA LEU A 126 15.64 4.19 14.90
C LEU A 126 16.47 3.27 14.00
N SER A 127 16.90 2.13 14.54
CA SER A 127 17.50 1.06 13.77
C SER A 127 16.49 0.47 12.78
N ILE A 128 16.98 -0.25 11.76
CA ILE A 128 16.12 -0.92 10.77
C ILE A 128 15.11 -1.84 11.46
N THR A 129 15.57 -2.64 12.43
CA THR A 129 14.71 -3.54 13.19
C THR A 129 13.63 -2.79 13.97
N GLU A 130 13.97 -1.67 14.61
CA GLU A 130 13.01 -0.82 15.31
C GLU A 130 11.98 -0.19 14.36
N LEU A 131 12.40 0.22 13.15
CA LEU A 131 11.49 0.70 12.10
C LEU A 131 10.57 -0.41 11.60
N MET A 132 11.07 -1.64 11.44
CA MET A 132 10.26 -2.81 11.07
C MET A 132 9.22 -3.13 12.15
N VAL A 133 9.61 -3.08 13.43
CA VAL A 133 8.70 -3.29 14.56
C VAL A 133 7.65 -2.18 14.63
N ALA A 134 8.05 -0.91 14.46
CA ALA A 134 7.13 0.22 14.39
C ALA A 134 6.14 0.06 13.22
N GLY A 135 6.61 -0.40 12.06
CA GLY A 135 5.80 -0.77 10.91
C GLY A 135 4.78 -1.87 11.24
N GLY A 136 5.22 -2.95 11.88
CA GLY A 136 4.33 -4.04 12.30
C GLY A 136 3.26 -3.59 13.30
N ILE A 137 3.61 -2.76 14.29
CA ILE A 137 2.66 -2.19 15.27
C ILE A 137 1.64 -1.28 14.56
N SER A 138 2.09 -0.49 13.58
CA SER A 138 1.22 0.44 12.84
C SER A 138 0.09 -0.24 12.07
N ALA A 139 0.24 -1.53 11.75
CA ALA A 139 -0.77 -2.31 11.08
C ALA A 139 -2.05 -2.46 11.92
N GLY A 140 -1.96 -2.49 13.26
CA GLY A 140 -3.13 -2.69 14.13
C GLY A 140 -4.24 -1.67 13.90
N PRO A 141 -4.04 -0.38 14.26
CA PRO A 141 -5.06 0.65 14.09
C PRO A 141 -5.45 0.88 12.62
N THR A 142 -4.46 0.83 11.71
CA THR A 142 -4.70 0.97 10.27
C THR A 142 -5.65 -0.12 9.74
N THR A 143 -5.41 -1.37 10.11
CA THR A 143 -6.23 -2.51 9.67
C THR A 143 -7.66 -2.43 10.20
N LEU A 144 -7.85 -1.95 11.43
CA LEU A 144 -9.20 -1.82 12.01
C LEU A 144 -10.06 -0.88 11.16
N ILE A 145 -9.52 0.26 10.71
CA ILE A 145 -10.27 1.20 9.89
C ILE A 145 -10.35 0.76 8.43
N MET A 146 -9.30 0.16 7.89
CA MET A 146 -9.25 -0.27 6.50
C MET A 146 -10.09 -1.53 6.22
N SER A 147 -10.27 -2.42 7.21
CA SER A 147 -10.90 -3.73 7.02
C SER A 147 -12.31 -3.67 6.41
N PRO A 148 -13.23 -2.79 6.86
CA PRO A 148 -14.54 -2.63 6.21
C PRO A 148 -14.44 -2.20 4.75
N VAL A 149 -13.59 -1.22 4.44
CA VAL A 149 -13.38 -0.70 3.08
C VAL A 149 -12.84 -1.80 2.18
N GLU A 150 -11.85 -2.55 2.67
CA GLU A 150 -11.23 -3.63 1.94
C GLU A 150 -12.19 -4.78 1.68
N ARG A 151 -13.01 -5.15 2.67
CA ARG A 151 -14.04 -6.18 2.49
C ARG A 151 -15.04 -5.78 1.41
N VAL A 152 -15.53 -4.54 1.43
CA VAL A 152 -16.47 -4.04 0.42
C VAL A 152 -15.84 -4.08 -0.97
N LYS A 153 -14.58 -3.67 -1.10
CA LYS A 153 -13.80 -3.76 -2.34
C LYS A 153 -13.75 -5.20 -2.85
N VAL A 154 -13.32 -6.15 -2.02
CA VAL A 154 -13.13 -7.56 -2.40
C VAL A 154 -14.46 -8.21 -2.84
N LEU A 155 -15.56 -7.96 -2.13
CA LEU A 155 -16.89 -8.47 -2.50
C LEU A 155 -17.39 -7.91 -3.84
N LEU A 156 -17.08 -6.66 -4.15
CA LEU A 156 -17.39 -6.10 -5.47
C LEU A 156 -16.51 -6.70 -6.57
N GLN A 157 -15.24 -6.98 -6.28
CA GLN A 157 -14.25 -7.50 -7.24
C GLN A 157 -14.55 -8.94 -7.71
N ILE A 158 -15.12 -9.77 -6.84
CA ILE A 158 -15.52 -11.15 -7.20
C ILE A 158 -16.80 -11.21 -8.04
N GLN A 159 -17.61 -10.14 -8.08
CA GLN A 159 -18.80 -10.15 -8.93
C GLN A 159 -18.39 -10.35 -10.38
N GLY A 160 -19.14 -11.16 -11.12
CA GLY A 160 -18.84 -11.55 -12.50
C GLY A 160 -17.97 -12.81 -12.65
N GLN A 161 -17.50 -13.44 -11.57
CA GLN A 161 -16.82 -14.75 -11.61
C GLN A 161 -17.77 -15.96 -11.79
N GLY A 162 -19.06 -15.72 -11.95
CA GLY A 162 -20.11 -16.74 -12.01
C GLY A 162 -21.26 -16.37 -11.08
N GLY A 163 -22.50 -16.73 -11.44
CA GLY A 163 -23.70 -16.33 -10.70
C GLY A 163 -24.19 -14.90 -10.97
N GLU A 164 -25.30 -14.52 -10.34
CA GLU A 164 -25.90 -13.19 -10.47
C GLU A 164 -25.13 -12.13 -9.67
N ASN A 165 -25.15 -10.89 -10.16
CA ASN A 165 -24.57 -9.75 -9.45
C ASN A 165 -25.42 -9.44 -8.21
N LYS A 166 -24.95 -9.87 -7.04
CA LYS A 166 -25.64 -9.70 -5.74
C LYS A 166 -25.68 -8.24 -5.25
N TYR A 167 -24.70 -7.43 -5.64
CA TYR A 167 -24.50 -6.09 -5.11
C TYR A 167 -24.54 -5.01 -6.19
N LYS A 168 -25.34 -3.97 -5.96
CA LYS A 168 -25.47 -2.81 -6.85
C LYS A 168 -24.34 -1.78 -6.68
N GLY A 169 -23.63 -1.82 -5.56
CA GLY A 169 -22.52 -0.92 -5.26
C GLY A 169 -22.03 -0.98 -3.82
N PRO A 170 -21.08 -0.12 -3.42
CA PRO A 170 -20.45 -0.15 -2.10
C PRO A 170 -21.43 -0.01 -0.93
N ILE A 171 -22.37 0.93 -1.02
CA ILE A 171 -23.36 1.19 0.03
C ILE A 171 -24.31 -0.01 0.19
N ASP A 172 -24.69 -0.62 -0.92
CA ASP A 172 -25.53 -1.82 -0.93
C ASP A 172 -24.81 -3.01 -0.28
N VAL A 173 -23.50 -3.18 -0.52
CA VAL A 173 -22.68 -4.19 0.18
C VAL A 173 -22.75 -3.98 1.68
N VAL A 174 -22.48 -2.77 2.16
CA VAL A 174 -22.51 -2.47 3.61
C VAL A 174 -23.89 -2.74 4.20
N ARG A 175 -24.95 -2.30 3.51
CA ARG A 175 -26.34 -2.50 3.94
C ARG A 175 -26.69 -3.99 4.05
N GLN A 176 -26.35 -4.78 3.05
CA GLN A 176 -26.62 -6.22 3.03
C GLN A 176 -25.78 -6.95 4.10
N LEU A 177 -24.48 -6.65 4.23
CA LEU A 177 -23.63 -7.24 5.26
C LEU A 177 -24.15 -6.95 6.67
N TYR A 178 -24.60 -5.73 6.92
CA TYR A 178 -25.17 -5.35 8.20
C TYR A 178 -26.46 -6.11 8.50
N LYS A 179 -27.33 -6.31 7.49
CA LYS A 179 -28.53 -7.15 7.63
C LYS A 179 -28.22 -8.63 7.87
N GLU A 180 -27.17 -9.16 7.24
CA GLU A 180 -26.78 -10.58 7.36
C GLU A 180 -26.20 -10.93 8.75
N GLY A 181 -25.47 -10.01 9.38
CA GLY A 181 -24.79 -10.32 10.65
C GLY A 181 -24.16 -9.13 11.37
N GLY A 182 -24.68 -7.94 11.12
CA GLY A 182 -24.25 -6.70 11.76
C GLY A 182 -22.76 -6.38 11.55
N LEU A 183 -22.15 -5.76 12.57
CA LEU A 183 -20.73 -5.38 12.55
C LEU A 183 -19.80 -6.59 12.43
N ARG A 184 -20.15 -7.74 13.02
CA ARG A 184 -19.34 -8.97 12.89
C ARG A 184 -19.22 -9.41 11.44
N SER A 185 -20.30 -9.27 10.66
CA SER A 185 -20.25 -9.54 9.22
C SER A 185 -19.30 -8.57 8.54
N ILE A 186 -19.42 -7.26 8.75
CA ILE A 186 -18.56 -6.25 8.12
C ILE A 186 -17.06 -6.48 8.42
N TYR A 187 -16.72 -6.89 9.64
CA TYR A 187 -15.33 -7.11 10.06
C TYR A 187 -14.83 -8.55 9.87
N ARG A 188 -15.64 -9.48 9.33
CA ARG A 188 -15.15 -10.86 9.10
C ARG A 188 -13.94 -10.84 8.15
N GLY A 189 -12.89 -11.55 8.57
CA GLY A 189 -11.59 -11.55 7.90
C GLY A 189 -10.53 -10.66 8.55
N VAL A 190 -10.88 -9.76 9.49
CA VAL A 190 -9.93 -8.82 10.12
C VAL A 190 -8.68 -9.48 10.70
N GLY A 191 -8.80 -10.65 11.32
CA GLY A 191 -7.64 -11.39 11.85
C GLY A 191 -6.68 -11.87 10.75
N ALA A 192 -7.21 -12.32 9.61
CA ALA A 192 -6.39 -12.68 8.46
C ALA A 192 -5.77 -11.45 7.79
N THR A 193 -6.50 -10.32 7.79
CA THR A 193 -5.96 -9.02 7.36
C THR A 193 -4.82 -8.57 8.25
N LEU A 194 -4.94 -8.67 9.58
CA LEU A 194 -3.85 -8.34 10.52
C LEU A 194 -2.63 -9.26 10.34
N ALA A 195 -2.86 -10.55 10.14
CA ALA A 195 -1.79 -11.52 9.88
C ALA A 195 -1.05 -11.25 8.56
N ARG A 196 -1.71 -10.57 7.60
CA ARG A 196 -1.08 -10.07 6.37
C ARG A 196 -0.35 -8.74 6.62
N ASP A 197 -1.04 -7.78 7.22
CA ASP A 197 -0.60 -6.38 7.29
C ASP A 197 0.56 -6.18 8.28
N GLY A 198 0.57 -6.88 9.41
CA GLY A 198 1.65 -6.76 10.40
C GLY A 198 3.01 -7.20 9.85
N PRO A 199 3.19 -8.49 9.49
CA PRO A 199 4.42 -8.98 8.87
C PRO A 199 4.74 -8.25 7.57
N GLY A 200 3.73 -8.02 6.73
CA GLY A 200 3.87 -7.31 5.45
C GLY A 200 4.45 -5.91 5.63
N SER A 201 3.96 -5.15 6.61
CA SER A 201 4.48 -3.80 6.91
C SER A 201 5.91 -3.85 7.43
N ALA A 202 6.23 -4.82 8.30
CA ALA A 202 7.61 -5.00 8.78
C ALA A 202 8.57 -5.29 7.61
N ALA A 203 8.22 -6.21 6.71
CA ALA A 203 9.03 -6.49 5.52
C ALA A 203 9.12 -5.28 4.57
N TYR A 204 8.03 -4.53 4.39
CA TYR A 204 8.02 -3.31 3.59
C TYR A 204 9.04 -2.30 4.10
N PHE A 205 8.96 -1.90 5.38
CA PHE A 205 9.87 -0.91 5.95
C PHE A 205 11.31 -1.40 6.01
N GLY A 206 11.54 -2.67 6.34
CA GLY A 206 12.87 -3.26 6.36
C GLY A 206 13.54 -3.24 4.99
N ALA A 207 12.82 -3.71 3.97
CA ALA A 207 13.34 -3.74 2.60
C ALA A 207 13.50 -2.33 2.02
N TYR A 208 12.58 -1.40 2.32
CA TYR A 208 12.68 0.00 1.90
C TYR A 208 13.97 0.64 2.43
N GLU A 209 14.19 0.53 3.74
CA GLU A 209 15.34 1.14 4.40
C GLU A 209 16.66 0.48 3.99
N LEU A 210 16.69 -0.86 3.90
CA LEU A 210 17.86 -1.58 3.42
C LEU A 210 18.21 -1.19 1.98
N THR A 211 17.22 -1.14 1.09
CA THR A 211 17.44 -0.76 -0.31
C THR A 211 17.92 0.69 -0.42
N LYS A 212 17.34 1.62 0.33
CA LYS A 212 17.84 3.00 0.40
C LYS A 212 19.30 3.05 0.83
N ARG A 213 19.68 2.34 1.90
CA ARG A 213 21.07 2.32 2.40
C ARG A 213 22.04 1.75 1.36
N LEU A 214 21.66 0.68 0.66
CA LEU A 214 22.48 0.08 -0.39
C LEU A 214 22.66 0.99 -1.61
N LEU A 215 21.66 1.83 -1.91
CA LEU A 215 21.73 2.79 -3.03
C LEU A 215 22.38 4.11 -2.63
N THR A 216 22.56 4.38 -1.34
CA THR A 216 23.16 5.62 -0.85
C THR A 216 24.68 5.54 -0.98
N PRO A 217 25.33 6.43 -1.75
CA PRO A 217 26.79 6.48 -1.81
C PRO A 217 27.42 6.74 -0.44
N ALA A 218 28.62 6.23 -0.19
CA ALA A 218 29.30 6.31 1.12
C ALA A 218 29.47 7.74 1.69
N ASN A 219 29.47 8.75 0.82
CA ASN A 219 29.63 10.17 1.20
C ASN A 219 28.30 10.95 1.20
N ALA A 220 27.16 10.27 1.11
CA ALA A 220 25.86 10.90 0.97
C ALA A 220 24.89 10.40 2.05
N THR A 221 23.85 11.20 2.32
CA THR A 221 22.77 10.79 3.23
C THR A 221 21.64 10.11 2.44
N PRO A 222 20.86 9.20 3.04
CA PRO A 222 19.70 8.57 2.37
C PRO A 222 18.63 9.54 1.87
N ASP A 223 18.68 10.81 2.30
CA ASP A 223 17.79 11.88 1.85
C ASP A 223 18.27 12.57 0.57
N SER A 224 19.53 12.34 0.18
CA SER A 224 20.11 12.82 -1.08
C SER A 224 19.83 11.90 -2.28
N LEU A 225 19.15 10.78 -2.06
CA LEU A 225 18.80 9.84 -3.12
C LEU A 225 17.92 10.49 -4.19
N ASN A 226 18.26 10.26 -5.45
CA ASN A 226 17.42 10.72 -6.54
C ASN A 226 16.05 10.02 -6.52
N PRO A 227 15.02 10.63 -7.13
CA PRO A 227 13.68 10.05 -7.15
C PRO A 227 13.58 8.64 -7.72
N ALA A 228 14.39 8.28 -8.72
CA ALA A 228 14.38 6.96 -9.32
C ALA A 228 14.89 5.89 -8.34
N ALA A 229 15.90 6.21 -7.52
CA ALA A 229 16.39 5.33 -6.46
C ALA A 229 15.35 5.15 -5.35
N VAL A 230 14.65 6.22 -4.96
CA VAL A 230 13.54 6.16 -3.99
C VAL A 230 12.39 5.31 -4.53
N LEU A 231 12.04 5.47 -5.81
CA LEU A 231 11.04 4.66 -6.50
C LEU A 231 11.41 3.18 -6.50
N PHE A 232 12.66 2.88 -6.86
CA PHE A 232 13.18 1.52 -6.87
C PHE A 232 13.14 0.89 -5.48
N ALA A 233 13.58 1.62 -4.44
CA ALA A 233 13.47 1.18 -3.06
C ALA A 233 12.01 0.90 -2.65
N GLY A 234 11.06 1.76 -3.04
CA GLY A 234 9.63 1.53 -2.84
C GLY A 234 9.10 0.29 -3.58
N GLY A 235 9.54 0.06 -4.82
CA GLY A 235 9.21 -1.13 -5.60
C GLY A 235 9.71 -2.42 -4.94
N MET A 236 10.98 -2.43 -4.50
CA MET A 236 11.58 -3.56 -3.79
C MET A 236 10.90 -3.83 -2.44
N ALA A 237 10.52 -2.77 -1.71
CA ALA A 237 9.73 -2.87 -0.50
C ALA A 237 8.37 -3.54 -0.77
N GLY A 238 7.69 -3.16 -1.86
CA GLY A 238 6.45 -3.80 -2.30
C GLY A 238 6.63 -5.27 -2.64
N VAL A 239 7.71 -5.63 -3.35
CA VAL A 239 8.04 -7.04 -3.66
C VAL A 239 8.28 -7.85 -2.39
N ALA A 240 9.06 -7.32 -1.44
CA ALA A 240 9.34 -7.99 -0.17
C ALA A 240 8.07 -8.20 0.65
N MET A 241 7.23 -7.16 0.77
CA MET A 241 5.93 -7.24 1.44
C MET A 241 5.06 -8.34 0.84
N TRP A 242 4.84 -8.32 -0.48
CA TRP A 242 3.95 -9.29 -1.13
C TRP A 242 4.50 -10.71 -1.11
N SER A 243 5.83 -10.90 -1.09
CA SER A 243 6.43 -12.23 -1.01
C SER A 243 6.02 -13.00 0.25
N ILE A 244 5.79 -12.31 1.37
CA ILE A 244 5.33 -12.93 2.63
C ILE A 244 3.82 -12.77 2.86
N ALA A 245 3.21 -11.72 2.30
CA ALA A 245 1.82 -11.37 2.55
C ALA A 245 0.84 -12.21 1.71
N ILE A 246 1.28 -12.86 0.64
CA ILE A 246 0.40 -13.59 -0.27
C ILE A 246 -0.38 -14.73 0.42
N PRO A 247 0.25 -15.67 1.15
CA PRO A 247 -0.49 -16.74 1.82
C PRO A 247 -1.63 -16.27 2.74
N PRO A 248 -1.41 -15.33 3.70
CA PRO A 248 -2.51 -14.81 4.50
C PRO A 248 -3.52 -13.99 3.67
N ASP A 249 -3.09 -13.33 2.59
CA ASP A 249 -4.00 -12.62 1.66
C ASP A 249 -4.96 -13.57 0.93
N VAL A 250 -4.51 -14.76 0.51
CA VAL A 250 -5.40 -15.79 -0.07
C VAL A 250 -6.47 -16.21 0.93
N ILE A 251 -6.07 -16.51 2.17
CA ILE A 251 -6.99 -16.93 3.22
C ILE A 251 -7.96 -15.81 3.57
N LYS A 252 -7.47 -14.58 3.67
CA LYS A 252 -8.29 -13.38 3.87
C LYS A 252 -9.33 -13.25 2.76
N SER A 253 -8.91 -13.25 1.49
CA SER A 253 -9.80 -13.07 0.34
C SER A 253 -10.88 -14.14 0.33
N ARG A 254 -10.53 -15.43 0.44
CA ARG A 254 -11.49 -16.54 0.50
C ARG A 254 -12.44 -16.42 1.68
N LEU A 255 -11.94 -16.06 2.87
CA LEU A 255 -12.77 -15.92 4.06
C LEU A 255 -13.75 -14.74 3.95
N GLN A 256 -13.35 -13.64 3.31
CA GLN A 256 -14.18 -12.45 3.10
C GLN A 256 -15.26 -12.66 2.04
N THR A 257 -15.01 -13.51 1.05
CA THR A 257 -15.91 -13.74 -0.10
C THR A 257 -16.79 -14.96 0.04
N ALA A 258 -16.40 -15.93 0.86
CA ALA A 258 -17.16 -17.14 1.03
C ALA A 258 -18.54 -16.87 1.63
N PRO A 259 -19.59 -17.61 1.22
CA PRO A 259 -20.89 -17.56 1.85
C PRO A 259 -20.83 -17.70 3.38
N PRO A 260 -21.83 -17.17 4.11
CA PRO A 260 -21.96 -17.43 5.53
C PRO A 260 -21.96 -18.94 5.82
N GLY A 261 -21.20 -19.38 6.83
CA GLY A 261 -21.13 -20.79 7.23
C GLY A 261 -20.08 -21.65 6.51
N THR A 262 -19.49 -21.21 5.38
CA THR A 262 -18.49 -22.01 4.65
C THR A 262 -17.22 -22.28 5.48
N TYR A 263 -16.76 -21.28 6.22
CA TYR A 263 -15.56 -21.33 7.06
C TYR A 263 -15.86 -20.84 8.47
N LYS A 264 -15.41 -21.60 9.48
CA LYS A 264 -15.56 -21.22 10.89
C LYS A 264 -14.63 -20.07 11.28
N ASN A 265 -13.39 -20.12 10.81
CA ASN A 265 -12.35 -19.14 11.07
C ASN A 265 -11.24 -19.23 9.99
N ALA A 266 -10.21 -18.39 10.11
CA ALA A 266 -9.09 -18.37 9.15
C ALA A 266 -8.32 -19.70 9.10
N PHE A 267 -8.17 -20.40 10.22
CA PHE A 267 -7.49 -21.70 10.27
C PHE A 267 -8.30 -22.81 9.57
N ASP A 268 -9.62 -22.82 9.74
CA ASP A 268 -10.52 -23.72 9.01
C ASP A 268 -10.46 -23.43 7.49
N CYS A 269 -10.43 -22.15 7.11
CA CYS A 269 -10.25 -21.74 5.72
C CYS A 269 -8.89 -22.21 5.15
N LEU A 270 -7.81 -22.08 5.92
CA LEU A 270 -6.47 -22.57 5.55
C LEU A 270 -6.47 -24.09 5.34
N ARG A 271 -6.97 -24.84 6.33
CA ARG A 271 -7.03 -26.30 6.27
C ARG A 271 -7.82 -26.78 5.06
N LYS A 272 -9.03 -26.23 4.84
CA LYS A 272 -9.87 -26.60 3.70
C LYS A 272 -9.24 -26.21 2.37
N THR A 273 -8.59 -25.04 2.28
CA THR A 273 -7.88 -24.60 1.07
C THR A 273 -6.75 -25.57 0.72
N ILE A 274 -5.93 -25.97 1.68
CA ILE A 274 -4.86 -26.94 1.44
C ILE A 274 -5.41 -28.31 1.07
N ALA A 275 -6.49 -28.76 1.71
CA ALA A 275 -7.09 -30.06 1.45
C ALA A 275 -7.78 -30.15 0.08
N GLN A 276 -8.38 -29.06 -0.40
CA GLN A 276 -9.14 -29.03 -1.65
C GLN A 276 -8.27 -28.65 -2.85
N ASP A 277 -7.44 -27.61 -2.72
CA ASP A 277 -6.74 -26.98 -3.84
C ASP A 277 -5.21 -27.14 -3.74
N GLY A 278 -4.73 -27.83 -2.71
CA GLY A 278 -3.31 -28.02 -2.43
C GLY A 278 -2.59 -26.79 -1.86
N THR A 279 -1.31 -26.97 -1.52
CA THR A 279 -0.47 -25.90 -0.92
C THR A 279 -0.15 -24.77 -1.89
N LYS A 280 -0.08 -25.07 -3.20
CA LYS A 280 0.17 -24.07 -4.24
C LYS A 280 -0.96 -23.02 -4.32
N ALA A 281 -2.17 -23.35 -3.87
CA ALA A 281 -3.28 -22.41 -3.83
C ALA A 281 -3.00 -21.17 -2.97
N LEU A 282 -2.16 -21.30 -1.94
CA LEU A 282 -1.76 -20.20 -1.06
C LEU A 282 -0.91 -19.13 -1.77
N PHE A 283 -0.38 -19.44 -2.95
CA PHE A 283 0.43 -18.50 -3.73
C PHE A 283 -0.31 -17.94 -4.96
N LYS A 284 -1.61 -18.26 -5.11
CA LYS A 284 -2.46 -17.68 -6.16
C LYS A 284 -2.51 -16.16 -6.01
N GLY A 285 -2.27 -15.46 -7.11
CA GLY A 285 -2.24 -14.00 -7.15
C GLY A 285 -0.87 -13.37 -6.87
N ILE A 286 0.19 -14.15 -6.63
CA ILE A 286 1.55 -13.60 -6.43
C ILE A 286 2.02 -12.78 -7.63
N GLY A 287 1.82 -13.27 -8.86
CA GLY A 287 2.22 -12.57 -10.08
C GLY A 287 1.60 -11.16 -10.18
N PRO A 288 0.26 -11.01 -10.11
CA PRO A 288 -0.38 -9.70 -10.09
C PRO A 288 0.08 -8.80 -8.94
N ALA A 289 0.28 -9.34 -7.75
CA ALA A 289 0.73 -8.56 -6.60
C ALA A 289 2.15 -8.00 -6.77
N LEU A 290 3.08 -8.83 -7.25
CA LEU A 290 4.45 -8.41 -7.51
C LEU A 290 4.54 -7.43 -8.68
N PHE A 291 3.84 -7.73 -9.79
CA PHE A 291 3.85 -6.87 -10.96
C PHE A 291 3.25 -5.49 -10.68
N ARG A 292 2.24 -5.42 -9.80
CA ARG A 292 1.64 -4.15 -9.36
C ARG A 292 2.64 -3.20 -8.70
N ALA A 293 3.65 -3.71 -7.98
CA ALA A 293 4.49 -2.90 -7.09
C ALA A 293 5.15 -1.72 -7.82
N PHE A 294 5.74 -1.94 -8.99
CA PHE A 294 6.44 -0.90 -9.74
C PHE A 294 5.49 0.09 -10.44
N PRO A 295 4.49 -0.34 -11.25
CA PRO A 295 3.60 0.57 -11.96
C PRO A 295 2.75 1.42 -11.01
N ALA A 296 2.25 0.85 -9.91
CA ALA A 296 1.44 1.61 -8.95
C ALA A 296 2.28 2.66 -8.22
N ASN A 297 3.49 2.32 -7.80
CA ASN A 297 4.40 3.27 -7.16
C ASN A 297 4.84 4.37 -8.14
N ALA A 298 5.16 4.02 -9.38
CA ALA A 298 5.52 5.00 -10.43
C ALA A 298 4.36 5.96 -10.71
N ALA A 299 3.14 5.44 -10.82
CA ALA A 299 1.94 6.25 -10.99
C ALA A 299 1.71 7.18 -9.79
N THR A 300 1.96 6.71 -8.57
CA THR A 300 1.82 7.51 -7.34
C THR A 300 2.76 8.71 -7.40
N PHE A 301 4.02 8.44 -7.71
CA PHE A 301 5.06 9.45 -7.80
C PHE A 301 4.76 10.48 -8.89
N LEU A 302 4.46 10.02 -10.12
CA LEU A 302 4.10 10.90 -11.23
C LEU A 302 2.85 11.74 -10.93
N GLY A 303 1.84 11.15 -10.29
CA GLY A 303 0.63 11.86 -9.88
C GLY A 303 0.92 12.96 -8.86
N TYR A 304 1.79 12.67 -7.89
CA TYR A 304 2.25 13.64 -6.90
C TYR A 304 3.04 14.79 -7.54
N GLU A 305 4.07 14.48 -8.34
CA GLU A 305 4.92 15.52 -8.95
C GLU A 305 4.16 16.38 -9.96
N ALA A 306 3.40 15.76 -10.85
CA ALA A 306 2.65 16.48 -11.88
C ALA A 306 1.63 17.42 -11.24
N SER A 307 0.92 16.97 -10.19
CA SER A 307 -0.05 17.81 -9.50
C SER A 307 0.62 18.97 -8.74
N LEU A 308 1.75 18.74 -8.06
CA LEU A 308 2.52 19.82 -7.45
C LEU A 308 2.98 20.85 -8.48
N LYS A 309 3.56 20.39 -9.60
CA LYS A 309 4.03 21.27 -10.66
C LYS A 309 2.90 22.12 -11.23
N ILE A 310 1.75 21.52 -11.51
CA ILE A 310 0.56 22.24 -11.98
C ILE A 310 0.06 23.24 -10.93
N MET A 311 -0.03 22.84 -9.66
CA MET A 311 -0.49 23.74 -8.60
C MET A 311 0.44 24.93 -8.43
N ASN A 312 1.76 24.72 -8.44
CA ASN A 312 2.76 25.79 -8.35
C ASN A 312 2.73 26.76 -9.54
N LEU A 313 2.27 26.31 -10.71
CA LEU A 313 2.06 27.18 -11.88
C LEU A 313 0.77 28.00 -11.76
N LEU A 314 -0.22 27.51 -11.01
CA LEU A 314 -1.53 28.17 -10.88
C LEU A 314 -1.57 29.20 -9.75
N TRP A 315 -0.91 28.90 -8.62
CA TRP A 315 -0.83 29.76 -7.43
C TRP A 315 0.27 29.22 -6.49
#